data_AF-A0A1F9N8Z5-F1
#
_entry.id   AF-A0A1F9N8Z5-F1
#
_cell.length_a   1.000
_cell.length_b   1.000
_cell.length_c   1.000
_cell.angle_alpha   90.00
_cell.angle_beta   90.00
_cell.angle_gamma   90.00
#
_symmetry.space_group_name_H-M   'P 1'
#
loop_
_entity.id
_entity.type
_entity.pdbx_description
1 polymer ?
#
loop_
_entity_poly.entity_id
_entity_poly.type
_entity_poly.pdbx_seq_one_letter_code
_entity_poly.pdbx_strand_id
1 'polypeptide(L)'
;MDIYEVVRGPLVWIAFLGLAGGVVVKLLLMASLAKKEKTVFPTMSASHGLRSILHWIMPWGSTNMRAWPVMTTVSFAFHLCLLVTPLFVMGHAVSWQQSWGISWWSLPALAADIMTLWVVCGGVFFLIRRLTAPEVRNVTTFKDVLLILLVISPYLTAFVAHEQWFNNDVMIVLHIVTGVLWMLAIPFTWLSHMFWFVFTRAYMGSEFGAVRNARDW
;
A
#
# COMPACT_ATOMS: atom_id res chain seq x y z
N MET A 1 0.72 31.60 11.14
CA MET A 1 1.25 30.46 10.38
C MET A 1 0.38 30.29 9.16
N ASP A 2 1.00 30.22 7.99
CA ASP A 2 0.30 29.86 6.76
C ASP A 2 -0.16 28.39 6.83
N ILE A 3 -1.28 28.06 6.19
CA ILE A 3 -1.84 26.71 6.15
C ILE A 3 -0.81 25.71 5.61
N TYR A 4 -0.02 26.12 4.63
CA TYR A 4 1.05 25.33 4.03
C TYR A 4 2.13 24.91 5.06
N GLU A 5 2.55 25.82 5.94
CA GLU A 5 3.55 25.54 6.98
C GLU A 5 3.03 24.56 8.03
N VAL A 6 1.73 24.64 8.37
CA VAL A 6 1.10 23.71 9.31
C VAL A 6 1.01 22.29 8.72
N VAL A 7 0.59 22.18 7.46
CA VAL A 7 0.42 20.86 6.82
C VAL A 7 1.77 20.20 6.53
N ARG A 8 2.79 20.96 6.10
CA ARG A 8 4.10 20.38 5.77
C ARG A 8 4.97 20.05 7.00
N GLY A 9 4.70 20.69 8.14
CA GLY A 9 5.46 20.51 9.37
C GLY A 9 4.70 19.65 10.40
N PRO A 10 3.97 20.27 11.36
CA PRO A 10 3.30 19.55 12.45
C PRO A 10 2.43 18.37 12.01
N LEU A 11 1.65 18.53 10.94
CA LEU A 11 0.70 17.51 10.51
C LEU A 11 1.39 16.25 9.95
N VAL A 12 2.49 16.43 9.21
CA VAL A 12 3.33 15.33 8.71
C VAL A 12 3.96 14.56 9.87
N TRP A 13 4.41 15.23 10.93
CA TRP A 13 4.94 14.56 12.12
C TRP A 13 3.87 13.73 12.83
N ILE A 14 2.65 14.26 12.97
CA ILE A 14 1.51 13.49 13.50
C ILE A 14 1.26 12.25 12.63
N ALA A 15 1.31 12.38 11.31
CA ALA A 15 1.16 11.25 10.40
C ALA A 15 2.26 10.19 10.57
N PHE A 16 3.54 10.61 10.66
CA PHE A 16 4.66 9.68 10.87
C PHE A 16 4.54 8.94 12.21
N LEU A 17 4.23 9.65 13.30
CA LEU A 17 4.06 9.06 14.62
C LEU A 17 2.84 8.13 14.66
N GLY A 18 1.72 8.53 14.04
CA GLY A 18 0.52 7.72 13.95
C GLY A 18 0.73 6.45 13.12
N LEU A 19 1.43 6.55 11.98
CA LEU A 19 1.82 5.41 11.15
C LEU A 19 2.75 4.46 11.92
N ALA A 20 3.90 4.96 12.38
CA ALA A 20 4.91 4.16 13.04
C ALA A 20 4.38 3.54 14.34
N GLY A 21 3.76 4.35 15.20
CA GLY A 21 3.15 3.89 16.45
C GLY A 21 2.03 2.90 16.22
N GLY A 22 1.14 3.18 15.25
CA GLY A 22 0.04 2.28 14.90
C GLY A 22 0.51 0.91 14.39
N VAL A 23 1.55 0.89 13.53
CA VAL A 23 2.16 -0.35 13.05
C VAL A 23 2.82 -1.12 14.20
N VAL A 24 3.64 -0.46 15.03
CA VAL A 24 4.31 -1.10 16.18
C VAL A 24 3.29 -1.71 17.13
N VAL A 25 2.27 -0.96 17.54
CA VAL A 25 1.22 -1.45 18.44
C VAL A 25 0.52 -2.67 17.84
N LYS A 26 0.15 -2.61 16.56
CA LYS A 26 -0.50 -3.75 15.89
C LYS A 26 0.39 -4.99 15.82
N LEU A 27 1.68 -4.83 15.49
CA LEU A 27 2.62 -5.94 15.46
C LEU A 27 2.78 -6.58 16.85
N LEU A 28 2.91 -5.77 17.91
CA LEU A 28 3.02 -6.26 19.28
C LEU A 28 1.75 -7.00 19.74
N LEU A 29 0.56 -6.45 19.44
CA LEU A 29 -0.71 -7.09 19.76
C LEU A 29 -0.88 -8.42 19.03
N MET A 30 -0.60 -8.46 17.72
CA MET A 30 -0.70 -9.70 16.96
C MET A 30 0.35 -10.74 17.39
N ALA A 31 1.57 -10.32 17.72
CA ALA A 31 2.58 -11.21 18.27
C ALA A 31 2.13 -11.81 19.62
N SER A 32 1.47 -11.02 20.47
CA SER A 32 0.91 -11.50 21.74
C SER A 32 -0.21 -12.52 21.51
N LEU A 33 -1.12 -12.26 20.57
CA LEU A 33 -2.20 -13.20 20.22
C LEU A 33 -1.65 -14.48 19.60
N ALA A 34 -0.69 -14.38 18.67
CA ALA A 34 -0.03 -15.52 18.05
C ALA A 34 0.68 -16.42 19.09
N LYS A 35 1.19 -15.85 20.19
CA LYS A 35 1.83 -16.63 21.27
C LYS A 35 0.80 -17.42 22.09
N LYS A 36 -0.42 -16.89 22.23
CA LYS A 36 -1.52 -17.57 22.92
C LYS A 36 -2.12 -18.66 22.06
N GLU A 37 -2.09 -18.47 20.75
CA GLU A 37 -2.61 -19.43 19.78
C GLU A 37 -1.66 -20.62 19.62
N LYS A 38 -2.17 -21.82 19.90
CA LYS A 38 -1.34 -23.05 19.92
C LYS A 38 -0.99 -23.54 18.53
N THR A 39 -1.62 -23.01 17.49
CA THR A 39 -1.45 -23.47 16.11
C THR A 39 -0.44 -22.64 15.33
N VAL A 40 -0.18 -21.39 15.70
CA VAL A 40 0.65 -20.48 14.90
C VAL A 40 2.12 -20.88 14.94
N PHE A 41 2.81 -20.67 16.06
CA PHE A 41 4.26 -20.91 16.13
C PHE A 41 4.68 -22.37 15.92
N PRO A 42 3.95 -23.39 16.40
CA PRO A 42 4.36 -24.78 16.20
C PRO A 42 4.30 -25.25 14.75
N THR A 43 3.47 -24.63 13.91
CA THR A 43 3.37 -24.98 12.49
C THR A 43 4.32 -24.19 11.61
N MET A 44 4.98 -23.14 12.16
CA MET A 44 5.88 -22.28 11.39
C MET A 44 7.13 -23.03 10.90
N SER A 45 7.39 -22.89 9.60
CA SER A 45 8.56 -23.45 8.94
C SER A 45 9.18 -22.38 8.05
N ALA A 46 10.39 -21.94 8.37
CA ALA A 46 11.05 -20.85 7.64
C ALA A 46 11.21 -21.14 6.14
N SER A 47 11.53 -22.38 5.77
CA SER A 47 11.71 -22.78 4.37
C SER A 47 10.40 -22.78 3.58
N HIS A 48 9.33 -23.35 4.14
CA HIS A 48 8.02 -23.39 3.49
C HIS A 48 7.35 -22.03 3.45
N GLY A 49 7.44 -21.25 4.54
CA GLY A 49 6.96 -19.88 4.60
C GLY A 49 7.66 -18.97 3.59
N LEU A 50 9.00 -19.02 3.50
CA LEU A 50 9.75 -18.23 2.51
C LEU A 50 9.38 -18.64 1.07
N ARG A 51 9.27 -19.95 0.81
CA ARG A 51 8.86 -20.44 -0.52
C ARG A 51 7.49 -19.91 -0.93
N SER A 52 6.53 -19.88 0.00
CA SER A 52 5.20 -19.32 -0.24
C SER A 52 5.25 -17.82 -0.50
N ILE A 53 5.99 -17.06 0.33
CA ILE A 53 6.19 -15.62 0.12
C ILE A 53 6.74 -15.33 -1.29
N LEU A 54 7.79 -16.05 -1.70
CA LEU A 54 8.41 -15.86 -3.01
C LEU A 54 7.43 -16.13 -4.16
N HIS A 55 6.65 -17.21 -4.10
CA HIS A 55 5.66 -17.50 -5.14
C HIS A 55 4.53 -16.47 -5.21
N TRP A 56 4.22 -15.78 -4.11
CA TRP A 56 3.15 -14.79 -4.07
C TRP A 56 3.61 -13.36 -4.32
N ILE A 57 4.92 -13.07 -4.21
CA ILE A 57 5.53 -11.81 -4.66
C ILE A 57 5.86 -11.86 -6.16
N MET A 58 6.10 -13.06 -6.71
CA MET A 58 6.35 -13.19 -8.14
C MET A 58 5.02 -13.20 -8.93
N PRO A 59 4.84 -12.29 -9.91
CA PRO A 59 3.61 -12.28 -10.70
C PRO A 59 3.48 -13.60 -11.47
N TRP A 60 2.24 -14.11 -11.57
CA TRP A 60 1.93 -15.44 -12.13
C TRP A 60 2.56 -16.63 -11.40
N GLY A 61 3.08 -16.45 -10.18
CA GLY A 61 3.64 -17.53 -9.37
C GLY A 61 2.61 -18.55 -8.88
N SER A 62 1.36 -18.12 -8.66
CA SER A 62 0.25 -19.00 -8.26
C SER A 62 -0.72 -19.33 -9.40
N THR A 63 -1.42 -20.45 -9.26
CA THR A 63 -2.44 -20.95 -10.19
C THR A 63 -3.60 -19.97 -10.32
N ASN A 64 -4.00 -19.36 -9.21
CA ASN A 64 -5.03 -18.32 -9.22
C ASN A 64 -4.58 -17.08 -10.02
N MET A 65 -3.32 -16.66 -9.88
CA MET A 65 -2.79 -15.54 -10.65
C MET A 65 -2.75 -15.83 -12.16
N ARG A 66 -2.45 -17.07 -12.54
CA ARG A 66 -2.47 -17.52 -13.94
C ARG A 66 -3.88 -17.64 -14.51
N ALA A 67 -4.86 -18.04 -13.69
CA ALA A 67 -6.26 -18.13 -14.09
C ALA A 67 -6.90 -16.75 -14.36
N TRP A 68 -6.45 -15.71 -13.66
CA TRP A 68 -6.99 -14.34 -13.76
C TRP A 68 -5.91 -13.32 -14.19
N PRO A 69 -5.37 -13.43 -15.43
CA PRO A 69 -4.19 -12.68 -15.85
C PRO A 69 -4.39 -11.17 -15.85
N VAL A 70 -5.59 -10.69 -16.19
CA VAL A 70 -5.91 -9.24 -16.17
C VAL A 70 -5.85 -8.69 -14.75
N MET A 71 -6.51 -9.35 -13.80
CA MET A 71 -6.51 -8.94 -12.39
C MET A 71 -5.08 -8.96 -11.81
N THR A 72 -4.31 -10.01 -12.14
CA THR A 72 -2.90 -10.12 -11.74
C THR A 72 -2.08 -8.95 -12.28
N THR A 73 -2.15 -8.70 -13.59
CA THR A 73 -1.36 -7.64 -14.23
C THR A 73 -1.67 -6.27 -13.63
N VAL A 74 -2.96 -5.92 -13.51
CA VAL A 74 -3.37 -4.63 -12.95
C VAL A 74 -2.96 -4.52 -11.48
N SER A 75 -3.12 -5.58 -10.68
CA SER A 75 -2.74 -5.58 -9.28
C SER A 75 -1.24 -5.40 -9.07
N PHE A 76 -0.40 -6.13 -9.79
CA PHE A 76 1.05 -5.98 -9.68
C PHE A 76 1.53 -4.62 -10.18
N ALA A 77 1.03 -4.15 -11.32
CA ALA A 77 1.37 -2.83 -11.85
C ALA A 77 0.95 -1.71 -10.89
N PHE A 78 -0.27 -1.80 -10.34
CA PHE A 78 -0.78 -0.85 -9.35
C PHE A 78 0.11 -0.80 -8.11
N HIS A 79 0.42 -1.95 -7.47
CA HIS A 79 1.21 -1.95 -6.24
C HIS A 79 2.67 -1.54 -6.49
N LEU A 80 3.26 -1.92 -7.62
CA LEU A 80 4.59 -1.46 -8.00
C LEU A 80 4.62 0.07 -8.12
N CYS A 81 3.68 0.66 -8.86
CA CYS A 81 3.60 2.10 -9.00
C CYS A 81 3.25 2.80 -7.68
N LEU A 82 2.35 2.21 -6.88
CA LEU A 82 1.93 2.74 -5.57
C LEU A 82 3.09 2.80 -4.56
N LEU A 83 4.07 1.90 -4.65
CA LEU A 83 5.20 1.88 -3.73
C LEU A 83 6.38 2.67 -4.28
N VAL A 84 6.71 2.50 -5.56
CA VAL A 84 7.91 3.08 -6.15
C VAL A 84 7.74 4.59 -6.40
N THR A 85 6.58 5.04 -6.86
CA THR A 85 6.36 6.47 -7.18
C THR A 85 6.65 7.39 -5.99
N PRO A 86 6.02 7.24 -4.81
CA PRO A 86 6.26 8.15 -3.69
C PRO A 86 7.68 8.01 -3.11
N LEU A 87 8.36 6.89 -3.32
CA LEU A 87 9.74 6.73 -2.85
C LEU A 87 10.73 7.47 -3.75
N PHE A 88 10.50 7.52 -5.06
CA PHE A 88 11.47 8.02 -6.03
C PHE A 88 11.02 9.26 -6.81
N VAL A 89 9.83 9.82 -6.54
CA VAL A 89 9.42 11.10 -7.14
C VAL A 89 10.30 12.24 -6.63
N MET A 90 10.71 13.12 -7.54
CA MET A 90 11.63 14.22 -7.25
C MET A 90 11.15 15.12 -6.09
N GLY A 91 9.86 15.41 -6.02
CA GLY A 91 9.29 16.23 -4.94
C GLY A 91 9.60 15.68 -3.55
N HIS A 92 9.43 14.36 -3.35
CA HIS A 92 9.72 13.72 -2.07
C HIS A 92 11.24 13.64 -1.79
N ALA A 93 12.06 13.35 -2.81
CA ALA A 93 13.51 13.34 -2.64
C ALA A 93 14.05 14.71 -2.18
N VAL A 94 13.52 15.81 -2.75
CA VAL A 94 13.86 17.17 -2.33
C VAL A 94 13.36 17.45 -0.91
N SER A 95 12.12 17.06 -0.57
CA SER A 95 11.60 17.24 0.80
C SER A 95 12.42 16.50 1.86
N TRP A 96 12.91 15.30 1.55
CA TRP A 96 13.81 14.55 2.43
C TRP A 96 15.17 15.25 2.59
N GLN A 97 15.74 15.77 1.49
CA GLN A 97 17.00 16.53 1.56
C GLN A 97 16.86 17.78 2.42
N GLN A 98 15.74 18.50 2.29
CA GLN A 98 15.49 19.71 3.06
C GLN A 98 15.23 19.43 4.55
N SER A 99 14.56 18.33 4.87
CA SER A 99 14.17 18.01 6.24
C SER A 99 15.27 17.29 7.02
N TRP A 100 16.01 16.41 6.36
CA TRP A 100 16.94 15.47 7.00
C TRP A 100 18.34 15.47 6.39
N GLY A 101 18.59 16.23 5.31
CA GLY A 101 19.87 16.23 4.62
C GLY A 101 20.17 14.96 3.83
N ILE A 102 19.17 14.08 3.66
CA ILE A 102 19.29 12.80 2.93
C ILE A 102 18.72 12.98 1.53
N SER A 103 19.49 12.63 0.51
CA SER A 103 19.04 12.59 -0.88
C SER A 103 19.36 11.25 -1.54
N TRP A 104 18.57 10.94 -2.56
CA TRP A 104 18.77 9.79 -3.44
C TRP A 104 18.31 10.15 -4.86
N TRP A 105 18.55 9.24 -5.80
CA TRP A 105 18.15 9.41 -7.19
C TRP A 105 16.62 9.46 -7.34
N SER A 106 16.12 10.30 -8.25
CA SER A 106 14.69 10.42 -8.55
C SER A 106 14.35 9.92 -9.95
N LEU A 107 13.12 9.44 -10.12
CA LEU A 107 12.57 9.01 -11.40
C LEU A 107 12.56 10.17 -12.41
N PRO A 108 12.76 9.90 -13.72
CA PRO A 108 12.44 10.86 -14.76
C PRO A 108 10.98 11.31 -14.67
N ALA A 109 10.70 12.58 -14.94
CA ALA A 109 9.36 13.17 -14.81
C ALA A 109 8.28 12.32 -15.52
N LEU A 110 8.51 12.00 -16.80
CA LEU A 110 7.58 11.17 -17.58
C LEU A 110 7.31 9.80 -16.95
N ALA A 111 8.32 9.17 -16.33
CA ALA A 111 8.13 7.88 -15.66
C ALA A 111 7.27 8.05 -14.39
N ALA A 112 7.53 9.09 -13.59
CA ALA A 112 6.72 9.40 -12.42
C ALA A 112 5.26 9.70 -12.80
N ASP A 113 5.02 10.42 -13.89
CA ASP A 113 3.69 10.75 -14.40
C ASP A 113 2.94 9.50 -14.85
N ILE A 114 3.58 8.65 -15.68
CA ILE A 114 3.00 7.38 -16.14
C ILE A 114 2.64 6.49 -14.95
N MET A 115 3.53 6.37 -13.97
CA MET A 115 3.29 5.54 -12.79
C MET A 115 2.17 6.10 -11.92
N THR A 116 2.11 7.42 -11.75
CA THR A 116 1.04 8.12 -11.04
C THR A 116 -0.32 7.86 -11.68
N LEU A 117 -0.41 8.02 -13.01
CA LEU A 117 -1.62 7.75 -13.78
C LEU A 117 -2.01 6.27 -13.73
N TRP A 118 -1.03 5.36 -13.70
CA TRP A 118 -1.30 3.92 -13.49
C TRP A 118 -1.94 3.63 -12.14
N VAL A 119 -1.51 4.29 -11.06
CA VAL A 119 -2.17 4.17 -9.74
C VAL A 119 -3.60 4.66 -9.81
N VAL A 120 -3.85 5.83 -10.41
CA VAL A 120 -5.21 6.39 -10.55
C VAL A 120 -6.10 5.45 -11.37
N CYS A 121 -5.64 5.02 -12.56
CA CYS A 121 -6.39 4.12 -13.43
C CYS A 121 -6.63 2.75 -12.78
N GLY A 122 -5.63 2.20 -12.08
CA GLY A 122 -5.77 0.94 -11.35
C GLY A 122 -6.76 1.04 -10.19
N GLY A 123 -6.76 2.16 -9.46
CA GLY A 123 -7.75 2.43 -8.42
C GLY A 123 -9.17 2.53 -8.98
N VAL A 124 -9.36 3.22 -10.12
CA VAL A 124 -10.64 3.27 -10.84
C VAL A 124 -11.06 1.88 -11.31
N PHE A 125 -10.15 1.07 -11.86
CA PHE A 125 -10.41 -0.31 -12.24
C PHE A 125 -10.91 -1.14 -11.04
N PHE A 126 -10.25 -1.07 -9.89
CA PHE A 126 -10.69 -1.79 -8.69
C PHE A 126 -12.05 -1.30 -8.19
N LEU A 127 -12.32 0.00 -8.27
CA LEU A 127 -13.61 0.56 -7.91
C LEU A 127 -14.72 0.04 -8.85
N ILE A 128 -14.52 0.11 -10.16
CA ILE A 128 -15.48 -0.39 -11.15
C ILE A 128 -15.74 -1.88 -10.92
N ARG A 129 -14.68 -2.69 -10.77
CA ARG A 129 -14.83 -4.14 -10.49
C ARG A 129 -15.65 -4.38 -9.24
N ARG A 130 -15.39 -3.62 -8.18
CA ARG A 130 -16.10 -3.70 -6.91
C ARG A 130 -17.59 -3.40 -7.04
N LEU A 131 -17.98 -2.52 -7.96
CA LEU A 131 -19.37 -2.13 -8.20
C LEU A 131 -20.11 -3.06 -9.19
N THR A 132 -19.38 -3.76 -10.05
CA THR A 132 -19.96 -4.51 -11.19
C THR A 132 -19.88 -6.02 -11.05
N ALA A 133 -18.76 -6.55 -10.53
CA ALA A 133 -18.51 -7.98 -10.44
C ALA A 133 -19.21 -8.59 -9.21
N PRO A 134 -20.19 -9.51 -9.37
CA PRO A 134 -21.01 -10.02 -8.28
C PRO A 134 -20.20 -10.59 -7.10
N GLU A 135 -19.10 -11.27 -7.40
CA GLU A 135 -18.26 -11.93 -6.40
C GLU A 135 -17.61 -10.96 -5.40
N VAL A 136 -17.34 -9.72 -5.81
CA VAL A 136 -16.80 -8.68 -4.91
C VAL A 136 -17.84 -7.64 -4.50
N ARG A 137 -18.85 -7.40 -5.33
CA ARG A 137 -19.94 -6.48 -5.02
C ARG A 137 -20.71 -6.92 -3.78
N ASN A 138 -20.99 -8.22 -3.65
CA ASN A 138 -21.79 -8.75 -2.54
C ASN A 138 -21.12 -8.62 -1.17
N VAL A 139 -19.79 -8.46 -1.13
CA VAL A 139 -19.01 -8.27 0.10
C VAL A 139 -18.48 -6.85 0.25
N THR A 140 -18.91 -5.93 -0.62
CA THR A 140 -18.42 -4.55 -0.61
C THR A 140 -19.19 -3.71 0.39
N THR A 141 -18.42 -2.97 1.20
CA THR A 141 -18.94 -1.97 2.11
C THR A 141 -18.56 -0.56 1.66
N PHE A 142 -19.24 0.45 2.19
CA PHE A 142 -18.90 1.85 1.94
C PHE A 142 -17.43 2.18 2.31
N LYS A 143 -16.89 1.52 3.34
CA LYS A 143 -15.51 1.69 3.78
C LYS A 143 -14.51 1.30 2.70
N ASP A 144 -14.80 0.26 1.91
CA ASP A 144 -13.92 -0.20 0.84
C ASP A 144 -13.81 0.81 -0.30
N VAL A 145 -14.93 1.47 -0.62
CA VAL A 145 -14.97 2.54 -1.62
C VAL A 145 -14.19 3.75 -1.13
N LEU A 146 -14.44 4.19 0.11
CA LEU A 146 -13.74 5.32 0.70
C LEU A 146 -12.21 5.10 0.76
N LEU A 147 -11.77 3.88 1.07
CA LEU A 147 -10.34 3.55 1.08
C LEU A 147 -9.70 3.63 -0.30
N ILE A 148 -10.37 3.18 -1.37
CA ILE A 148 -9.85 3.31 -2.73
C ILE A 148 -9.72 4.80 -3.08
N LEU A 149 -10.74 5.61 -2.78
CA LEU A 149 -10.70 7.05 -3.01
C LEU A 149 -9.58 7.75 -2.23
N LEU A 150 -9.33 7.33 -0.99
CA LEU A 150 -8.22 7.84 -0.18
C LEU A 150 -6.85 7.44 -0.73
N VAL A 151 -6.71 6.24 -1.29
CA VAL A 151 -5.44 5.77 -1.88
C VAL A 151 -5.11 6.54 -3.16
N ILE A 152 -6.10 6.81 -4.01
CA ILE A 152 -5.87 7.53 -5.29
C ILE A 152 -5.73 9.04 -5.11
N SER A 153 -6.30 9.62 -4.05
CA SER A 153 -6.36 11.07 -3.89
C SER A 153 -5.00 11.76 -3.83
N PRO A 154 -3.98 11.31 -3.07
CA PRO A 154 -2.68 11.98 -3.08
C PRO A 154 -1.99 11.92 -4.44
N TYR A 155 -2.18 10.84 -5.21
CA TYR A 155 -1.65 10.70 -6.56
C TYR A 155 -2.32 11.67 -7.53
N LEU A 156 -3.65 11.75 -7.47
CA LEU A 156 -4.41 12.65 -8.32
C LEU A 156 -4.08 14.11 -8.03
N THR A 157 -4.04 14.51 -6.76
CA THR A 157 -3.71 15.90 -6.38
C THR A 157 -2.26 16.25 -6.68
N ALA A 158 -1.32 15.30 -6.54
CA ALA A 158 0.08 15.52 -6.93
C ALA A 158 0.22 15.74 -8.45
N PHE A 159 -0.41 14.88 -9.25
CA PHE A 159 -0.38 14.98 -10.71
C PHE A 159 -0.95 16.32 -11.17
N VAL A 160 -2.11 16.69 -10.62
CA VAL A 160 -2.77 17.96 -10.93
C VAL A 160 -1.92 19.16 -10.51
N ALA A 161 -1.19 19.08 -9.38
CA ALA A 161 -0.25 20.11 -8.95
C ALA A 161 0.93 20.22 -9.92
N HIS A 162 1.49 19.08 -10.34
CA HIS A 162 2.62 19.00 -11.28
C HIS A 162 2.28 19.63 -12.64
N GLU A 163 1.12 19.26 -13.21
CA GLU A 163 0.64 19.80 -14.48
C GLU A 163 0.09 21.23 -14.39
N GLN A 164 0.02 21.79 -13.17
CA GLN A 164 -0.47 23.14 -12.90
C GLN A 164 -1.88 23.43 -13.46
N TRP A 165 -2.75 22.42 -13.51
CA TRP A 165 -4.11 22.58 -14.05
C TRP A 165 -5.01 23.48 -13.19
N PHE A 166 -4.73 23.58 -11.90
CA PHE A 166 -5.42 24.44 -10.94
C PHE A 166 -4.42 25.22 -10.10
N ASN A 167 -4.92 25.97 -9.12
CA ASN A 167 -4.09 26.67 -8.15
C ASN A 167 -3.12 25.69 -7.47
N ASN A 168 -1.83 25.89 -7.71
CA ASN A 168 -0.77 24.98 -7.30
C ASN A 168 -0.68 24.87 -5.77
N ASP A 169 -0.78 26.00 -5.04
CA ASP A 169 -0.72 26.03 -3.57
C ASP A 169 -1.84 25.18 -2.95
N VAL A 170 -3.06 25.32 -3.48
CA VAL A 170 -4.22 24.52 -3.04
C VAL A 170 -3.99 23.04 -3.32
N MET A 171 -3.49 22.68 -4.50
CA MET A 171 -3.28 21.28 -4.88
C MET A 171 -2.15 20.61 -4.08
N ILE A 172 -1.08 21.34 -3.77
CA ILE A 172 -0.01 20.86 -2.88
C ILE A 172 -0.56 20.66 -1.46
N VAL A 173 -1.34 21.61 -0.93
CA VAL A 173 -1.97 21.44 0.39
C VAL A 173 -2.88 20.21 0.40
N LEU A 174 -3.71 20.02 -0.63
CA LEU A 174 -4.56 18.83 -0.77
C LEU A 174 -3.75 17.54 -0.87
N HIS A 175 -2.65 17.53 -1.61
CA HIS A 175 -1.74 16.39 -1.69
C HIS A 175 -1.16 16.02 -0.33
N ILE A 176 -0.68 17.01 0.43
CA ILE A 176 -0.13 16.76 1.78
C ILE A 176 -1.23 16.25 2.72
N VAL A 177 -2.40 16.88 2.74
CA VAL A 177 -3.51 16.47 3.63
C VAL A 177 -4.00 15.06 3.30
N THR A 178 -4.19 14.74 2.02
CA THR A 178 -4.60 13.39 1.61
C THR A 178 -3.51 12.35 1.89
N GLY A 179 -2.23 12.69 1.71
CA GLY A 179 -1.10 11.86 2.11
C GLY A 179 -1.04 11.59 3.61
N VAL A 180 -1.24 12.62 4.44
CA VAL A 180 -1.34 12.50 5.92
C VAL A 180 -2.48 11.58 6.31
N LEU A 181 -3.68 11.80 5.76
CA LEU A 181 -4.83 10.93 6.03
C LEU A 181 -4.55 9.49 5.60
N TRP A 182 -3.87 9.30 4.48
CA TRP A 182 -3.47 7.99 4.00
C TRP A 182 -2.51 7.30 4.97
N MET A 183 -1.45 7.98 5.42
CA MET A 183 -0.51 7.47 6.42
C MET A 183 -1.18 7.10 7.74
N LEU A 184 -2.09 7.93 8.23
CA LEU A 184 -2.86 7.65 9.46
C LEU A 184 -3.83 6.47 9.27
N ALA A 185 -4.39 6.29 8.08
CA ALA A 185 -5.30 5.18 7.78
C ALA A 185 -4.59 3.83 7.64
N ILE A 186 -3.33 3.81 7.18
CA ILE A 186 -2.55 2.58 6.93
C ILE A 186 -2.63 1.58 8.09
N PRO A 187 -2.22 1.94 9.33
CA PRO A 187 -2.20 0.97 10.41
C PRO A 187 -3.60 0.56 10.84
N PHE A 188 -4.64 1.38 10.72
CA PHE A 188 -5.95 1.11 11.34
C PHE A 188 -7.01 0.53 10.38
N THR A 189 -6.69 0.38 9.10
CA THR A 189 -7.64 -0.07 8.07
C THR A 189 -7.15 -1.31 7.31
N TRP A 190 -7.89 -1.70 6.27
CA TRP A 190 -7.51 -2.78 5.34
C TRP A 190 -6.21 -2.51 4.59
N LEU A 191 -5.70 -1.27 4.59
CA LEU A 191 -4.39 -0.92 4.02
C LEU A 191 -3.23 -1.59 4.77
N SER A 192 -3.43 -2.02 6.02
CA SER A 192 -2.42 -2.77 6.79
C SER A 192 -2.09 -4.14 6.20
N HIS A 193 -2.81 -4.60 5.17
CA HIS A 193 -2.52 -5.86 4.47
C HIS A 193 -1.08 -5.95 3.95
N MET A 194 -0.41 -4.83 3.63
CA MET A 194 0.99 -4.86 3.20
C MET A 194 1.92 -5.48 4.26
N PHE A 195 1.64 -5.23 5.55
CA PHE A 195 2.41 -5.81 6.65
C PHE A 195 1.99 -7.26 6.90
N TRP A 196 0.67 -7.51 6.91
CA TRP A 196 0.12 -8.83 7.19
C TRP A 196 0.38 -9.85 6.10
N PHE A 197 0.58 -9.40 4.86
CA PHE A 197 0.89 -10.26 3.72
C PHE A 197 2.05 -11.20 4.05
N VAL A 198 3.17 -10.68 4.55
CA VAL A 198 4.36 -11.49 4.84
C VAL A 198 4.05 -12.55 5.92
N PHE A 199 3.42 -12.14 7.02
CA PHE A 199 3.12 -13.06 8.13
C PHE A 199 2.07 -14.12 7.77
N THR A 200 1.00 -13.72 7.09
CA THR A 200 -0.07 -14.63 6.66
C THR A 200 0.43 -15.60 5.59
N ARG A 201 1.22 -15.15 4.61
CA ARG A 201 1.83 -16.03 3.62
C ARG A 201 2.86 -16.97 4.25
N ALA A 202 3.65 -16.49 5.20
CA ALA A 202 4.60 -17.35 5.91
C ALA A 202 3.88 -18.46 6.68
N TYR A 203 2.80 -18.12 7.39
CA TYR A 203 1.99 -19.08 8.14
C TYR A 203 1.31 -20.09 7.21
N MET A 204 0.58 -19.62 6.17
CA MET A 204 -0.10 -20.48 5.21
C MET A 204 0.89 -21.41 4.48
N GLY A 205 2.02 -20.88 4.03
CA GLY A 205 3.08 -21.68 3.42
C GLY A 205 3.59 -22.76 4.35
N SER A 206 3.76 -22.43 5.64
CA SER A 206 4.22 -23.37 6.65
C SER A 206 3.17 -24.46 6.94
N GLU A 207 1.90 -24.08 7.11
CA GLU A 207 0.83 -25.04 7.37
C GLU A 207 0.61 -25.98 6.18
N PHE A 208 0.44 -25.44 4.98
CA PHE A 208 0.19 -26.26 3.78
C PHE A 208 1.41 -27.10 3.42
N GLY A 209 2.61 -26.49 3.45
CA GLY A 209 3.84 -27.16 3.08
C GLY A 209 4.32 -28.18 4.11
N ALA A 210 4.51 -27.75 5.35
CA ALA A 210 5.16 -28.56 6.38
C ALA A 210 4.20 -29.54 7.09
N VAL A 211 2.91 -29.20 7.20
CA VAL A 211 1.93 -30.06 7.91
C VAL A 211 1.10 -30.87 6.91
N ARG A 212 0.53 -30.21 5.90
CA ARG A 212 -0.41 -30.85 4.97
C ARG A 212 0.24 -31.47 3.73
N ASN A 213 1.54 -31.26 3.53
CA ASN A 213 2.29 -31.71 2.35
C ASN A 213 1.66 -31.26 1.01
N ALA A 214 1.10 -30.05 1.01
CA ALA A 214 0.43 -29.43 -0.13
C ALA A 214 1.12 -28.11 -0.52
N ARG A 215 0.91 -27.69 -1.77
CA ARG A 215 1.36 -26.39 -2.27
C ARG A 215 0.22 -25.38 -2.13
N ASP A 216 0.53 -24.18 -1.64
CA ASP A 216 -0.41 -23.08 -1.45
C ASP A 216 -0.31 -21.99 -2.55
N TRP A 217 0.25 -22.36 -3.70
CA TRP A 217 0.36 -21.54 -4.92
C TRP A 217 -0.05 -22.35 -6.15
#